data_AF-A0A8T1GSE3-F1
#
_entry.id   AF-A0A8T1GSE3-F1
#
_cell.length_a   1.000
_cell.length_b   1.000
_cell.length_c   1.000
_cell.angle_alpha   90.00
_cell.angle_beta   90.00
_cell.angle_gamma   90.00
#
_symmetry.space_group_name_H-M   'P 1'
#
loop_
_entity.id
_entity.type
_entity.pdbx_description
1 polymer ?
#
loop_
_entity_poly.entity_id
_entity_poly.type
_entity_poly.pdbx_seq_one_letter_code
_entity_poly.pdbx_strand_id
1 'polypeptide(L)'
;MLAGKVIEQNLASSKPSLAETLSLDEQLDKIAAFLSKEWWDTSNQLYRSTQDDELRERLLLQFYFFHIRTYLHLPNMAKSATAPTSIISKLACIEASRQMLMRFVILQSTVQGSCLFECKTTAFLAFMAAVLLILGLDNVGRMETTSSSKDDKGLL
;
A
#
# COMPACT_ATOMS: atom_id res chain seq x y z
N MET A 1 16.47 7.11 8.88
CA MET A 1 15.67 5.97 8.36
C MET A 1 14.51 6.51 7.53
N LEU A 2 14.10 5.86 6.44
CA LEU A 2 12.99 6.32 5.57
C LEU A 2 11.64 6.38 6.29
N ALA A 3 11.33 5.40 7.14
CA ALA A 3 10.11 5.40 7.94
C ALA A 3 9.99 6.68 8.79
N GLY A 4 11.09 7.16 9.36
CA GLY A 4 11.12 8.43 10.10
C GLY A 4 10.73 9.63 9.23
N LYS A 5 11.27 9.72 8.00
CA LYS A 5 10.90 10.78 7.05
C LYS A 5 9.41 10.73 6.66
N VAL A 6 8.86 9.53 6.49
CA VAL A 6 7.42 9.35 6.20
C VAL A 6 6.57 9.78 7.38
N ILE A 7 6.98 9.47 8.61
CA ILE A 7 6.29 9.92 9.83
C ILE A 7 6.35 11.45 9.94
N GLU A 8 7.53 12.06 9.76
CA GLU A 8 7.70 13.52 9.76
C GLU A 8 6.80 14.19 8.73
N GLN A 9 6.74 13.64 7.51
CA GLN A 9 5.86 14.12 6.45
C GLN A 9 4.38 14.06 6.86
N ASN A 10 3.97 12.98 7.51
CA ASN A 10 2.58 12.76 7.93
C ASN A 10 2.17 13.59 9.16
N LEU A 11 3.14 13.97 9.99
CA LEU A 11 2.94 14.83 11.16
C LEU A 11 3.09 16.33 10.85
N ALA A 12 3.63 16.67 9.68
CA ALA A 12 3.81 18.06 9.27
C ALA A 12 2.48 18.80 9.20
N SER A 13 2.45 20.03 9.72
CA SER A 13 1.26 20.90 9.71
C SER A 13 0.84 21.30 8.29
N SER A 14 1.77 21.31 7.34
CA SER A 14 1.51 21.53 5.92
C SER A 14 1.41 20.22 5.16
N LYS A 15 0.43 20.11 4.25
CA LYS A 15 0.32 18.95 3.37
C LYS A 15 1.57 18.84 2.48
N PRO A 16 2.18 17.64 2.36
CA PRO A 16 3.34 17.46 1.49
C PRO A 16 2.98 17.73 0.03
N SER A 17 3.96 18.25 -0.70
CA SER A 17 3.90 18.34 -2.15
C SER A 17 3.97 16.93 -2.76
N LEU A 18 3.40 16.76 -3.96
CA LEU A 18 3.53 15.49 -4.68
C LEU A 18 5.00 15.15 -4.96
N ALA A 19 5.82 16.16 -5.27
CA ALA A 19 7.24 15.97 -5.58
C ALA A 19 8.02 15.39 -4.40
N GLU A 20 7.78 15.89 -3.18
CA GLU A 20 8.40 15.34 -1.96
C GLU A 20 7.97 13.89 -1.72
N THR A 21 6.67 13.61 -1.89
CA THR A 21 6.15 12.24 -1.76
C THR A 21 6.80 11.29 -2.77
N LEU A 22 6.89 11.67 -4.05
CA LEU A 22 7.51 10.85 -5.09
C LEU A 22 9.01 10.66 -4.87
N SER A 23 9.72 11.67 -4.36
CA SER A 23 11.15 11.54 -4.03
C SER A 23 11.41 10.52 -2.92
N LEU A 24 10.51 10.42 -1.93
CA LEU A 24 10.56 9.36 -0.91
C LEU A 24 10.18 8.00 -1.49
N ASP A 25 9.24 7.98 -2.44
CA ASP A 25 8.78 6.76 -3.09
C ASP A 25 9.88 6.13 -3.96
N GLU A 26 10.62 6.94 -4.70
CA GLU A 26 11.82 6.51 -5.44
C GLU A 26 12.90 5.92 -4.52
N GLN A 27 13.03 6.43 -3.30
CA GLN A 27 13.94 5.86 -2.31
C GLN A 27 13.45 4.48 -1.83
N LEU A 28 12.14 4.27 -1.71
CA LEU A 28 11.56 2.95 -1.44
C LEU A 28 11.79 1.98 -2.60
N ASP A 29 11.65 2.43 -3.85
CA ASP A 29 11.96 1.60 -5.02
C ASP A 29 13.42 1.16 -5.07
N LYS A 30 14.35 2.07 -4.74
CA LYS A 30 15.77 1.72 -4.60
C LYS A 30 15.99 0.64 -3.55
N ILE A 31 15.30 0.71 -2.41
CA ILE A 31 15.34 -0.36 -1.40
C ILE A 31 14.79 -1.66 -1.96
N ALA A 32 13.65 -1.61 -2.64
CA ALA A 32 13.02 -2.79 -3.19
C ALA A 32 13.88 -3.48 -4.25
N ALA A 33 14.65 -2.70 -5.01
CA ALA A 33 15.57 -3.20 -6.04
C ALA A 33 16.79 -3.95 -5.50
N PHE A 34 17.16 -3.79 -4.22
CA PHE A 34 18.21 -4.60 -3.60
C PHE A 34 17.75 -6.03 -3.30
N LEU A 35 16.44 -6.29 -3.31
CA LEU A 35 15.85 -7.59 -3.03
C LEU A 35 15.44 -8.26 -4.35
N SER A 36 15.60 -9.58 -4.43
CA SER A 36 15.30 -10.31 -5.66
C SER A 36 13.79 -10.38 -5.92
N LYS A 37 13.39 -10.62 -7.18
CA LYS A 37 11.98 -10.76 -7.55
C LYS A 37 11.32 -11.94 -6.82
N GLU A 38 12.05 -13.02 -6.62
CA GLU A 38 11.63 -14.21 -5.89
C GLU A 38 11.43 -13.91 -4.40
N TRP A 39 12.19 -12.95 -3.85
CA TRP A 39 11.98 -12.50 -2.48
C TRP A 39 10.60 -11.88 -2.32
N TRP A 40 10.13 -11.08 -3.29
CA TRP A 40 8.82 -10.41 -3.26
C TRP A 40 7.62 -11.31 -3.59
N ASP A 41 7.86 -12.47 -4.20
CA ASP A 41 6.80 -13.40 -4.63
C ASP A 41 6.07 -14.03 -3.43
N THR A 42 4.73 -13.99 -3.49
CA THR A 42 3.84 -14.58 -2.46
C THR A 42 3.05 -15.78 -2.97
N SER A 43 3.13 -16.09 -4.27
CA SER A 43 2.28 -17.07 -4.96
C SER A 43 2.53 -18.52 -4.49
N ASN A 44 3.76 -18.83 -4.10
CA ASN A 44 4.21 -20.19 -3.81
C ASN A 44 4.39 -20.49 -2.32
N GLN A 45 3.96 -19.59 -1.43
CA GLN A 45 4.38 -19.62 -0.02
C GLN A 45 3.61 -20.62 0.84
N LEU A 46 2.36 -20.94 0.50
CA LEU A 46 1.53 -21.88 1.27
C LEU A 46 1.94 -23.35 1.08
N TYR A 47 2.72 -23.67 0.04
CA TYR A 47 3.07 -25.05 -0.32
C TYR A 47 4.48 -25.49 0.12
N ARG A 48 5.35 -24.56 0.55
CA ARG A 48 6.78 -24.82 0.80
C ARG A 48 7.19 -24.86 2.27
N SER A 49 6.27 -24.91 3.22
CA SER A 49 6.56 -24.61 4.62
C SER A 49 7.19 -25.78 5.40
N THR A 50 8.45 -26.08 5.08
CA THR A 50 9.35 -26.85 5.97
C THR A 50 10.15 -25.94 6.91
N GLN A 51 10.05 -24.61 6.76
CA GLN A 51 10.68 -23.59 7.63
C GLN A 51 9.73 -22.39 7.83
N ASP A 52 8.80 -22.50 8.78
CA ASP A 52 7.75 -21.50 9.04
C ASP A 52 8.31 -20.12 9.46
N ASP A 53 9.47 -20.08 10.13
CA ASP A 53 10.06 -18.85 10.65
C ASP A 53 10.66 -17.92 9.59
N GLU A 54 11.42 -18.45 8.63
CA GLU A 54 12.00 -17.63 7.54
C GLU A 54 10.91 -17.03 6.66
N LEU A 55 9.85 -17.81 6.41
CA LEU A 55 8.67 -17.34 5.70
C LEU A 55 7.99 -16.20 6.47
N ARG A 56 7.74 -16.40 7.76
CA ARG A 56 7.13 -15.41 8.65
C ARG A 56 7.90 -14.11 8.68
N GLU A 57 9.22 -14.17 8.89
CA GLU A 57 10.09 -12.99 8.91
C GLU A 57 10.04 -12.22 7.59
N ARG A 58 10.18 -12.93 6.46
CA ARG A 58 10.10 -12.31 5.13
C ARG A 58 8.75 -11.64 4.88
N LEU A 59 7.64 -12.30 5.22
CA LEU A 59 6.29 -11.74 5.06
C LEU A 59 6.09 -10.49 5.92
N LEU A 60 6.64 -10.46 7.14
CA LEU A 60 6.60 -9.29 8.01
C LEU A 60 7.40 -8.12 7.41
N LEU A 61 8.60 -8.38 6.89
CA LEU A 61 9.41 -7.34 6.23
C LEU A 61 8.69 -6.74 5.01
N GLN A 62 8.08 -7.58 4.17
CA GLN A 62 7.26 -7.13 3.05
C GLN A 62 6.05 -6.33 3.53
N PHE A 63 5.33 -6.83 4.54
CA PHE A 63 4.16 -6.17 5.11
C PHE A 63 4.50 -4.75 5.59
N TYR A 64 5.59 -4.59 6.35
CA TYR A 64 6.01 -3.28 6.84
C TYR A 64 6.57 -2.36 5.75
N PHE A 65 7.20 -2.90 4.71
CA PHE A 65 7.56 -2.12 3.53
C PHE A 65 6.32 -1.49 2.86
N PHE A 66 5.30 -2.30 2.59
CA PHE A 66 4.06 -1.80 1.98
C PHE A 66 3.26 -0.91 2.93
N HIS A 67 3.34 -1.13 4.25
CA HIS A 67 2.79 -0.21 5.24
C HIS A 67 3.42 1.20 5.13
N ILE A 68 4.76 1.29 5.07
CA ILE A 68 5.46 2.57 4.91
C ILE A 68 5.03 3.26 3.61
N ARG A 69 4.96 2.51 2.50
CA ARG A 69 4.52 3.04 1.19
C ARG A 69 3.07 3.53 1.21
N THR A 70 2.18 2.78 1.85
CA THR A 70 0.78 3.18 2.05
C THR A 70 0.70 4.52 2.80
N TYR A 71 1.43 4.64 3.91
CA TYR A 71 1.43 5.83 4.74
C TYR A 71 2.12 7.02 4.08
N LEU A 72 3.08 6.80 3.19
CA LEU A 72 3.73 7.85 2.40
C LEU A 72 2.73 8.56 1.48
N HIS A 73 1.85 7.81 0.82
CA HIS A 73 0.88 8.36 -0.14
C HIS A 73 -0.45 8.78 0.50
N LEU A 74 -0.73 8.36 1.73
CA LEU A 74 -1.97 8.66 2.46
C LEU A 74 -2.36 10.15 2.45
N PRO A 75 -1.47 11.13 2.71
CA PRO A 75 -1.86 12.55 2.72
C PRO A 75 -2.40 13.06 1.37
N ASN A 76 -2.00 12.39 0.27
CA ASN A 76 -2.40 12.74 -1.09
C ASN A 76 -3.70 12.03 -1.53
N MET A 77 -4.18 11.03 -0.80
CA MET A 77 -5.48 10.39 -1.06
C MET A 77 -6.66 11.31 -0.77
N ALA A 78 -6.57 12.12 0.30
CA ALA A 78 -7.62 13.07 0.71
C ALA A 78 -7.71 14.32 -0.18
N LYS A 79 -6.81 14.48 -1.17
CA LYS A 79 -6.88 15.57 -2.15
C LYS A 79 -8.04 15.30 -3.13
N SER A 80 -8.72 16.38 -3.56
CA SER A 80 -9.89 16.33 -4.45
C SER A 80 -9.74 15.28 -5.55
N ALA A 81 -10.79 14.52 -5.81
CA ALA A 81 -10.88 13.53 -6.89
C ALA A 81 -10.60 14.13 -8.28
N THR A 82 -10.59 15.44 -8.44
CA THR A 82 -10.43 16.10 -9.74
C THR A 82 -9.01 16.59 -10.05
N ALA A 83 -8.07 16.53 -9.10
CA ALA A 83 -6.70 16.97 -9.35
C ALA A 83 -5.89 15.86 -10.06
N PRO A 84 -5.43 16.04 -11.32
CA PRO A 84 -4.69 15.02 -12.06
C PRO A 84 -3.42 14.55 -11.34
N THR A 85 -2.78 15.45 -10.59
CA THR A 85 -1.58 15.17 -9.80
C THR A 85 -1.83 14.24 -8.60
N SER A 86 -3.07 14.10 -8.15
CA SER A 86 -3.43 13.22 -7.03
C SER A 86 -3.54 11.75 -7.45
N ILE A 87 -3.70 11.45 -8.76
CA ILE A 87 -3.98 10.08 -9.22
C ILE A 87 -2.81 9.12 -8.99
N ILE A 88 -1.57 9.57 -9.21
CA ILE A 88 -0.37 8.74 -9.04
C ILE A 88 -0.26 8.25 -7.59
N SER A 89 -0.38 9.17 -6.63
CA SER A 89 -0.33 8.79 -5.21
C SER A 89 -1.54 7.94 -4.79
N LYS A 90 -2.72 8.15 -5.37
CA LYS A 90 -3.90 7.31 -5.11
C LYS A 90 -3.67 5.87 -5.55
N LEU A 91 -3.20 5.68 -6.78
CA LEU A 91 -2.89 4.35 -7.33
C LEU A 91 -1.78 3.67 -6.53
N ALA A 92 -0.73 4.40 -6.17
CA ALA A 92 0.36 3.87 -5.34
C ALA A 92 -0.13 3.43 -3.95
N CYS A 93 -1.03 4.21 -3.32
CA CYS A 93 -1.60 3.85 -2.03
C CYS A 93 -2.53 2.63 -2.11
N ILE A 94 -3.37 2.56 -3.15
CA ILE A 94 -4.26 1.41 -3.44
C ILE A 94 -3.42 0.15 -3.61
N GLU A 95 -2.38 0.21 -4.44
CA GLU A 95 -1.53 -0.94 -4.73
C GLU A 95 -0.75 -1.38 -3.48
N ALA A 96 -0.14 -0.44 -2.75
CA ALA A 96 0.54 -0.76 -1.50
C ALA A 96 -0.40 -1.39 -0.46
N SER A 97 -1.63 -0.86 -0.33
CA SER A 97 -2.66 -1.42 0.56
C SER A 97 -3.05 -2.84 0.16
N ARG A 98 -3.23 -3.11 -1.14
CA ARG A 98 -3.50 -4.45 -1.66
C ARG A 98 -2.35 -5.41 -1.33
N GLN A 99 -1.11 -5.02 -1.64
CA GLN A 99 0.05 -5.87 -1.40
C GLN A 99 0.21 -6.20 0.10
N MET A 100 -0.03 -5.21 0.98
CA MET A 100 -0.01 -5.38 2.43
C MET A 100 -1.08 -6.38 2.91
N LEU A 101 -2.31 -6.28 2.41
CA LEU A 101 -3.40 -7.22 2.73
C LEU A 101 -3.11 -8.64 2.25
N MET A 102 -2.53 -8.80 1.05
CA MET A 102 -2.15 -10.12 0.53
C MET A 102 -1.17 -10.84 1.46
N ARG A 103 -0.17 -10.13 2.01
CA ARG A 103 0.78 -10.73 2.99
C ARG A 103 0.10 -11.01 4.31
N PHE A 104 -0.80 -10.13 4.76
CA PHE A 104 -1.55 -10.34 6.00
C PHE A 104 -2.39 -11.62 5.95
N VAL A 105 -3.08 -11.90 4.84
CA VAL A 105 -3.85 -13.15 4.68
C VAL A 105 -2.96 -14.38 4.79
N ILE A 106 -1.74 -14.34 4.23
CA ILE A 106 -0.77 -15.44 4.36
C ILE A 106 -0.29 -15.56 5.81
N LEU A 107 0.03 -14.46 6.48
CA LEU A 107 0.42 -14.45 7.90
C LEU A 107 -0.67 -15.02 8.82
N GLN A 108 -1.94 -14.82 8.47
CA GLN A 108 -3.10 -15.38 9.19
C GLN A 108 -3.45 -16.81 8.73
N SER A 109 -2.76 -17.37 7.75
CA SER A 109 -3.01 -18.74 7.31
C SER A 109 -2.55 -19.72 8.39
N THR A 110 -3.37 -20.74 8.63
CA THR A 110 -3.09 -21.74 9.66
C THR A 110 -2.13 -22.80 9.13
N VAL A 111 -0.99 -22.96 9.79
CA VAL A 111 -0.03 -24.05 9.57
C VAL A 111 0.06 -24.83 10.88
N GLN A 112 -0.16 -26.14 10.82
CA GLN A 112 -0.08 -27.04 12.00
C GLN A 112 -0.96 -26.60 13.20
N GLY A 113 -2.13 -26.01 12.94
CA GLY A 113 -3.10 -25.62 13.97
C GLY A 113 -2.91 -24.24 14.60
N SER A 114 -1.90 -23.47 14.19
CA SER A 114 -1.71 -22.06 14.59
C SER A 114 -1.50 -21.15 13.37
N CYS A 115 -1.80 -19.85 13.50
CA CYS A 115 -1.46 -18.86 12.48
C CYS A 115 0.06 -18.69 12.39
N LEU A 116 0.60 -18.36 11.21
CA LEU A 116 2.02 -18.05 11.05
C LEU A 116 2.43 -16.84 11.89
N PHE A 117 1.57 -15.85 12.08
CA PHE A 117 1.84 -14.71 12.94
C PHE A 117 0.57 -14.01 13.40
N GLU A 118 0.47 -13.68 14.68
CA GLU A 118 -0.63 -12.90 15.24
C GLU A 118 -0.10 -11.74 16.10
N CYS A 119 -0.50 -10.51 15.76
CA CYS A 119 -0.21 -9.32 16.57
C CYS A 119 -1.30 -8.26 16.36
N LYS A 120 -1.77 -7.65 17.46
CA LYS A 120 -2.82 -6.61 17.43
C LYS A 120 -2.44 -5.42 16.55
N THR A 121 -1.18 -5.00 16.59
CA THR A 121 -0.69 -3.88 15.75
C THR A 121 -0.81 -4.21 14.27
N THR A 122 -0.34 -5.39 13.86
CA THR A 122 -0.41 -5.84 12.47
C THR A 122 -1.85 -6.00 12.00
N ALA A 123 -2.74 -6.51 12.85
CA ALA A 123 -4.17 -6.59 12.57
C ALA A 123 -4.80 -5.20 12.37
N PHE A 124 -4.46 -4.24 13.24
CA PHE A 124 -4.93 -2.86 13.10
C PHE A 124 -4.41 -2.20 11.81
N LEU A 125 -3.13 -2.40 11.49
CA LEU A 125 -2.54 -1.89 10.25
C LEU A 125 -3.20 -2.51 9.02
N ALA A 126 -3.49 -3.81 9.03
CA ALA A 126 -4.21 -4.48 7.95
C ALA A 126 -5.64 -3.94 7.80
N PHE A 127 -6.35 -3.71 8.91
CA PHE A 127 -7.66 -3.05 8.89
C PHE A 127 -7.57 -1.66 8.24
N MET A 128 -6.57 -0.85 8.62
CA MET A 128 -6.34 0.46 8.00
C MET A 128 -6.08 0.33 6.49
N ALA A 129 -5.26 -0.62 6.06
CA ALA A 129 -5.02 -0.87 4.64
C ALA A 129 -6.31 -1.25 3.88
N ALA A 130 -7.20 -2.04 4.48
CA ALA A 130 -8.50 -2.37 3.89
C ALA A 130 -9.38 -1.13 3.72
N VAL A 131 -9.44 -0.26 4.73
CA VAL A 131 -10.19 1.01 4.65
C VAL A 131 -9.63 1.90 3.54
N LEU A 132 -8.31 2.05 3.46
CA LEU A 132 -7.65 2.86 2.44
C LEU A 132 -7.86 2.29 1.03
N LEU A 133 -7.82 0.96 0.88
CA LEU A 133 -8.11 0.31 -0.39
C LEU A 133 -9.54 0.63 -0.86
N ILE A 134 -10.55 0.49 0.02
CA ILE A 134 -11.95 0.78 -0.29
C ILE A 134 -12.13 2.25 -0.65
N LEU A 135 -11.58 3.16 0.16
CA LEU A 135 -11.66 4.61 -0.10
C LEU A 135 -10.97 4.98 -1.42
N GLY A 136 -9.82 4.39 -1.71
CA GLY A 136 -9.10 4.60 -2.96
C GLY A 136 -9.92 4.20 -4.18
N LEU A 137 -10.55 3.03 -4.13
CA LEU A 137 -11.38 2.52 -5.22
C LEU A 137 -12.64 3.36 -5.45
N ASP A 138 -13.34 3.81 -4.39
CA ASP A 138 -14.49 4.73 -4.53
C ASP A 138 -14.09 6.04 -5.22
N ASN A 139 -12.94 6.60 -4.82
CA ASN A 139 -12.43 7.83 -5.42
C ASN A 139 -12.07 7.68 -6.90
N VAL A 140 -11.55 6.50 -7.31
CA VAL A 140 -11.24 6.21 -8.71
C VAL A 140 -12.52 6.03 -9.54
N GLY A 141 -13.52 5.28 -9.03
CA GLY A 141 -14.80 5.11 -9.73
C GLY A 141 -15.55 6.44 -9.97
N ARG A 142 -15.43 7.39 -9.03
CA ARG A 142 -15.95 8.75 -9.22
C ARG A 142 -15.24 9.54 -10.33
N MET A 143 -13.97 9.27 -10.63
CA MET A 143 -13.27 9.92 -11.75
C MET A 143 -13.84 9.44 -13.09
N GLU A 144 -14.02 8.13 -13.27
CA GLU A 144 -14.52 7.54 -14.53
C GLU A 144 -15.93 8.02 -14.90
N THR A 145 -16.80 8.17 -13.90
CA THR A 145 -18.17 8.71 -14.11
C THR A 145 -18.16 10.18 -14.51
N THR A 146 -17.21 10.99 -14.03
CA THR A 146 -17.12 12.41 -14.41
C THR A 146 -16.51 12.65 -15.79
N SER A 147 -15.63 11.77 -16.28
CA SER A 147 -15.12 11.86 -17.66
C SER A 147 -16.21 11.50 -18.68
N SER A 148 -17.00 10.44 -18.41
CA SER A 148 -18.09 10.03 -19.30
C SER A 148 -19.17 11.10 -19.48
N SER A 149 -19.40 11.95 -18.47
CA SER A 149 -20.40 13.04 -18.56
C SER A 149 -19.91 14.28 -19.33
N LYS A 150 -18.61 14.42 -19.57
CA LYS A 150 -18.06 15.52 -20.40
C LYS A 150 -18.11 15.21 -21.90
N ASP A 151 -17.94 13.96 -22.28
CA ASP A 151 -17.95 13.54 -23.68
C ASP A 151 -19.34 13.66 -24.32
N ASP A 152 -20.42 13.61 -23.52
CA ASP A 152 -21.80 13.74 -23.99
C ASP A 152 -22.26 15.20 -24.19
N LYS A 153 -21.48 16.19 -23.74
CA LYS A 153 -21.82 17.62 -23.83
C LYS A 153 -21.11 18.36 -24.99
N GLY A 154 -20.32 17.66 -25.79
CA GLY A 154 -19.57 18.23 -26.92
C GLY A 154 -20.24 18.10 -28.29
N LEU A 155 -21.49 17.62 -28.36
CA LEU A 155 -22.18 17.25 -29.61
C LEU A 155 -23.48 18.03 -29.90
N LEU A 156 -23.68 19.20 -29.26
CA LEU A 156 -24.79 20.11 -29.58
C LEU A 156 -24.29 21.51 -29.91
#